data_AF-A0A9N9NP32-F1
#
_entry.id   AF-A0A9N9NP32-F1
#
_cell.length_a   1.000
_cell.length_b   1.000
_cell.length_c   1.000
_cell.angle_alpha   90.00
_cell.angle_beta   90.00
_cell.angle_gamma   90.00
#
_symmetry.space_group_name_H-M   'P 1'
#
loop_
_entity.id
_entity.type
_entity.pdbx_description
1 polymer ?
#
loop_
_entity_poly.entity_id
_entity_poly.type
_entity_poly.pdbx_seq_one_letter_code
_entity_poly.pdbx_strand_id
1 'polypeptide(L)' 'RLATIMIIPSLKTYISSRASYLSPADYKDIMQYRDMKSKPLAQLSKKYNISNSRLYQIWRGQEFNRIQWND' A
#
# COMPACT_ATOMS: atom_id res chain seq x y z
N ARG A 1 2.73 -22.56 36.58
CA ARG A 1 3.52 -21.50 35.91
C ARG A 1 2.74 -21.10 34.68
N LEU A 2 2.07 -19.94 34.71
CA LEU A 2 1.24 -19.47 33.61
C LEU A 2 2.15 -18.81 32.57
N ALA A 3 2.04 -19.24 31.31
CA ALA A 3 2.75 -18.62 30.20
C ALA A 3 2.10 -17.26 29.92
N THR A 4 2.86 -16.19 30.11
CA THR A 4 2.49 -14.83 29.74
C THR A 4 2.23 -14.79 28.24
N ILE A 5 0.97 -14.60 27.84
CA ILE A 5 0.57 -14.37 26.46
C ILE A 5 1.18 -13.02 26.06
N MET A 6 2.23 -13.05 25.25
CA MET A 6 2.74 -11.86 24.57
C MET A 6 1.68 -11.41 23.56
N ILE A 7 0.84 -10.46 23.97
CA ILE A 7 0.00 -9.71 23.04
C ILE A 7 0.97 -8.90 22.18
N ILE A 8 1.31 -9.42 21.00
CA ILE A 8 1.96 -8.63 19.96
C ILE A 8 1.00 -7.46 19.74
N PRO A 9 1.40 -6.19 19.98
CA PRO A 9 0.52 -5.08 19.67
C PRO A 9 0.27 -5.19 18.17
N SER A 10 -0.97 -5.55 17.80
CA SER A 10 -1.45 -5.43 16.43
C SER A 10 -0.98 -4.06 15.98
N LEU A 11 -0.10 -4.02 14.96
CA LEU A 11 0.38 -2.77 14.39
C LEU A 11 -0.88 -2.01 14.00
N LYS A 12 -1.32 -1.12 14.88
CA LYS A 12 -2.49 -0.29 14.73
C LYS A 12 -2.02 0.80 13.80
N THR A 13 -1.76 0.43 12.54
CA THR A 13 -1.43 1.36 11.48
C THR A 13 -2.57 2.35 11.51
N TYR A 14 -2.24 3.59 11.84
CA TYR A 14 -3.12 4.73 11.83
C TYR A 14 -3.81 4.80 10.46
N ILE A 15 -4.97 4.16 10.34
CA ILE A 15 -5.81 4.24 9.16
C ILE A 15 -6.40 5.64 9.23
N SER A 16 -5.77 6.60 8.57
CA SER A 16 -6.44 7.85 8.30
C SER A 16 -7.66 7.49 7.44
N SER A 17 -8.85 7.83 7.90
CA SER A 17 -10.13 7.62 7.20
C SER A 17 -10.22 8.36 5.85
N ARG A 18 -9.13 9.04 5.43
CA ARG A 18 -9.00 9.80 4.19
C ARG A 18 -8.12 9.13 3.13
N ALA A 19 -7.50 7.98 3.43
CA ALA A 19 -6.69 7.30 2.43
C ALA A 19 -7.59 6.68 1.35
N SER A 20 -7.46 7.13 0.09
CA SER A 20 -8.21 6.56 -1.04
C SER A 20 -8.02 5.04 -1.09
N TYR A 21 -9.12 4.30 -1.14
CA TYR A 21 -9.07 2.85 -1.27
C TYR A 21 -8.56 2.47 -2.67
N LEU A 22 -7.69 1.47 -2.74
CA LEU A 22 -7.17 0.93 -4.00
C LEU A 22 -7.60 -0.54 -4.10
N SER A 23 -8.18 -0.91 -5.23
CA SER A 23 -8.47 -2.31 -5.54
C SER A 23 -7.20 -3.09 -5.87
N PRO A 24 -7.20 -4.43 -5.81
CA PRO A 24 -6.07 -5.24 -6.27
C PRO A 24 -5.67 -4.96 -7.72
N ALA A 25 -6.63 -4.63 -8.60
CA ALA A 25 -6.36 -4.25 -9.99
C ALA A 25 -5.59 -2.91 -10.07
N ASP A 26 -5.93 -1.93 -9.22
CA ASP A 26 -5.22 -0.65 -9.16
C ASP A 26 -3.77 -0.84 -8.70
N TYR A 27 -3.54 -1.71 -7.71
CA TYR A 27 -2.18 -2.06 -7.30
C TYR A 27 -1.40 -2.74 -8.43
N LYS A 28 -2.01 -3.64 -9.21
CA LYS A 28 -1.39 -4.25 -10.40
C LYS A 28 -1.02 -3.20 -11.44
N ASP A 29 -1.92 -2.26 -11.75
CA ASP A 29 -1.68 -1.17 -12.70
C ASP A 29 -0.52 -0.27 -12.24
N ILE A 30 -0.50 0.14 -10.97
CA ILE A 30 0.59 0.93 -10.40
C ILE A 30 1.91 0.14 -10.44
N MET A 31 1.90 -1.14 -10.11
CA MET A 31 3.09 -1.99 -10.05
C MET A 31 3.79 -2.20 -11.40
N GLN A 32 3.09 -2.09 -12.52
CA GLN A 32 3.70 -2.20 -13.86
C GLN A 32 4.82 -1.16 -14.10
N TYR A 33 4.79 -0.04 -13.37
CA TYR A 33 5.77 1.04 -13.49
C TYR A 33 6.95 0.91 -12.50
N ARG A 34 6.99 -0.14 -11.67
CA ARG A 34 7.95 -0.27 -10.55
C ARG A 34 9.41 -0.07 -10.99
N ASP A 35 9.80 -0.72 -12.08
CA ASP A 35 11.20 -0.76 -12.53
C ASP A 35 11.47 0.19 -13.71
N MET A 36 10.47 0.98 -14.12
CA MET A 36 10.66 1.99 -15.16
C MET A 36 11.53 3.15 -14.67
N LYS A 37 12.46 3.58 -15.53
CA LYS A 37 13.36 4.73 -15.28
C LYS A 37 12.60 6.04 -15.08
N SER A 38 11.51 6.23 -15.83
CA SER A 38 10.59 7.36 -15.68
C SER A 38 9.20 6.83 -15.35
N LYS A 39 8.65 7.29 -14.22
CA LYS A 39 7.35 6.85 -13.71
C LYS A 39 6.31 7.95 -13.94
N PRO A 40 5.08 7.64 -14.40
CA PRO A 40 4.07 8.63 -14.71
C PRO A 40 3.35 9.16 -13.45
N LEU A 41 4.11 9.74 -12.51
CA LEU A 41 3.62 10.14 -11.17
C LEU A 41 2.37 11.03 -11.22
N ALA A 42 2.38 12.07 -12.05
CA ALA A 42 1.27 13.01 -12.15
C ALA A 42 -0.02 12.33 -12.66
N GLN A 43 0.11 11.39 -13.61
CA GLN A 43 -1.02 10.65 -14.15
C GLN A 43 -1.59 9.69 -13.10
N LEU A 44 -0.72 8.91 -12.44
CA LEU A 44 -1.14 7.94 -11.42
C LEU A 44 -1.72 8.64 -10.18
N SER A 45 -1.09 9.71 -9.71
CA SER A 45 -1.56 10.49 -8.56
C SER A 45 -2.95 11.05 -8.81
N LYS A 46 -3.19 11.60 -10.02
CA LYS A 46 -4.51 12.10 -10.43
C LYS A 46 -5.53 10.98 -10.61
N LYS A 47 -5.16 9.88 -11.29
CA LYS A 47 -6.05 8.74 -11.57
C LYS A 47 -6.58 8.10 -10.29
N TYR A 48 -5.71 7.90 -9.31
CA TYR A 48 -6.03 7.19 -8.07
C TYR A 48 -6.34 8.11 -6.89
N ASN A 49 -6.24 9.43 -7.08
CA ASN A 49 -6.36 10.43 -6.02
C ASN A 49 -5.49 10.06 -4.80
N ILE A 50 -4.21 9.76 -5.05
CA ILE A 50 -3.21 9.45 -4.02
C ILE A 50 -1.97 10.30 -4.21
N SER A 51 -1.21 10.50 -3.13
CA SER A 51 0.04 11.25 -3.19
C SER A 51 1.15 10.46 -3.89
N ASN A 52 2.13 11.18 -4.45
CA ASN A 52 3.34 10.57 -4.99
C ASN A 52 4.10 9.76 -3.93
N SER A 53 4.06 10.18 -2.66
CA SER A 53 4.66 9.42 -1.55
C SER A 53 4.04 8.03 -1.43
N ARG A 54 2.71 7.93 -1.55
CA ARG A 54 2.01 6.65 -1.50
C ARG A 54 2.36 5.76 -2.69
N LEU A 55 2.51 6.32 -3.89
CA LEU A 55 3.00 5.56 -5.06
C LEU A 55 4.38 4.92 -4.78
N TYR A 56 5.31 5.66 -4.18
CA TYR A 56 6.62 5.10 -3.78
C TYR A 56 6.53 4.05 -2.67
N GLN A 57 5.62 4.22 -1.70
CA GLN A 57 5.36 3.20 -0.68
C GLN A 57 4.88 1.89 -1.32
N ILE A 58 3.96 2.00 -2.30
CA ILE A 58 3.46 0.87 -3.08
C ILE A 58 4.64 0.18 -3.79
N TRP A 59 5.41 0.89 -4.62
CA TRP A 59 6.56 0.30 -5.35
C TRP A 59 7.65 -0.30 -4.45
N ARG A 60 7.79 0.18 -3.20
CA ARG A 60 8.70 -0.42 -2.21
C ARG A 60 8.11 -1.62 -1.46
N GLY A 61 6.86 -1.99 -1.74
CA GLY A 61 6.15 -3.08 -1.05
C GLY A 61 5.71 -2.73 0.37
N GLN A 62 5.73 -1.45 0.75
CA GLN A 62 5.38 -1.02 2.11
C GLN A 62 3.87 -1.14 2.41
N GLU A 63 3.04 -1.32 1.38
CA GLU A 63 1.60 -1.59 1.51
C GLU A 63 1.23 -3.07 1.32
N PHE A 64 2.18 -4.02 1.38
CA PHE A 64 1.91 -5.45 1.14
C PHE A 64 0.78 -6.01 2.03
N ASN A 65 0.73 -5.61 3.31
CA ASN A 65 -0.32 -6.04 4.25
C ASN A 65 -1.73 -5.52 3.91
N ARG A 66 -1.87 -4.62 2.93
CA ARG A 66 -3.16 -4.09 2.47
C ARG A 66 -3.72 -4.84 1.26
N ILE A 67 -2.89 -5.67 0.63
CA ILE A 67 -3.28 -6.46 -0.53
C ILE A 67 -3.48 -7.88 -0.04
N GLN A 68 -4.73 -8.29 0.18
CA GLN A 68 -5.04 -9.72 0.14
C GLN A 68 -4.94 -10.14 -1.32
N TRP A 69 -3.77 -10.66 -1.70
CA TRP A 69 -3.67 -11.48 -2.90
C TRP A 69 -4.44 -12.76 -2.58
N ASN A 70 -5.68 -12.85 -3.06
CA ASN A 70 -6.30 -14.15 -3.24
C ASN A 70 -5.57 -14.79 -4.43
N ASP A 71 -4.68 -15.73 -4.13
CA ASP A 71 -4.14 -16.67 -5.12
C ASP A 71 -5.27 -17.55 -5.70
#